data_AF-A0A2I2YIM4-F1
#
_entry.id   AF-A0A2I2YIM4-F1
#
_cell.length_a   1.000
_cell.length_b   1.000
_cell.length_c   1.000
_cell.angle_alpha   90.00
_cell.angle_beta   90.00
_cell.angle_gamma   90.00
#
_symmetry.space_group_name_H-M   'P 1'
#
loop_
_entity.id
_entity.type
_entity.pdbx_description
1 polymer ?
#
loop_
_entity_poly.entity_id
_entity_poly.type
_entity_poly.pdbx_seq_one_letter_code
_entity_poly.pdbx_strand_id
1 'polypeptide(L)'
;MRANDALQVLGLLFSLARGSEVGNSQAVCPGTLNGLSVTGDAENQYQTLYKLYERCEVVMGNLEIVLTGHNADLSFLQWIREVTGYVLVAMNEFSTLPLPNLRVVRGTQVYDGKFAIFVMLNYNTNSSHALRQLRLTQLTGQFPMVPSGLTPQPAQDWYLLDDDPRLLTLSASSKVPVTLAAV
;
A
#
# COMPACT_ATOMS: atom_id res chain seq x y z
N MET A 1 -27.27 49.25 44.21
CA MET A 1 -27.56 49.38 42.77
C MET A 1 -26.56 48.50 42.05
N ARG A 2 -27.02 47.42 41.43
CA ARG A 2 -26.20 46.39 40.77
C ARG A 2 -25.95 46.82 39.33
N ALA A 3 -24.69 46.85 38.90
CA ALA A 3 -24.31 47.02 37.50
C ALA A 3 -24.19 45.63 36.85
N ASN A 4 -25.27 45.17 36.24
CA ASN A 4 -25.30 44.00 35.37
C ASN A 4 -26.12 44.40 34.14
N ASP A 5 -25.48 44.90 33.07
CA ASP A 5 -26.08 45.02 31.73
C ASP A 5 -25.02 45.43 30.69
N ALA A 6 -24.02 44.59 30.48
CA ALA A 6 -23.07 44.76 29.37
C ALA A 6 -22.53 43.43 28.82
N LEU A 7 -23.33 42.35 28.92
CA LEU A 7 -22.90 41.01 28.51
C LEU A 7 -23.95 40.32 27.62
N GLN A 8 -24.36 40.93 26.50
CA GLN A 8 -25.21 40.23 25.51
C GLN A 8 -25.01 40.61 24.03
N VAL A 9 -24.13 41.55 23.64
CA VAL A 9 -24.05 41.99 22.22
C VAL A 9 -22.76 41.60 21.50
N LEU A 10 -21.80 40.97 22.18
CA LEU A 10 -20.56 40.47 21.55
C LEU A 10 -20.60 38.96 21.24
N GLY A 11 -21.72 38.47 20.72
CA GLY A 11 -21.97 37.03 20.58
C GLY A 11 -22.61 36.56 19.25
N LEU A 12 -22.67 37.40 18.20
CA LEU A 12 -23.51 37.11 17.02
C LEU A 12 -22.83 37.32 15.64
N LEU A 13 -21.50 37.24 15.53
CA LEU A 13 -20.81 37.23 14.22
C LEU A 13 -19.70 36.17 14.12
N PHE A 14 -19.96 34.94 14.61
CA PHE A 14 -19.18 33.74 14.24
C PHE A 14 -20.09 32.57 13.84
N SER A 15 -21.26 32.88 13.27
CA SER A 15 -22.09 31.88 12.60
C SER A 15 -21.94 32.06 11.10
N LEU A 16 -21.04 31.29 10.48
CA LEU A 16 -21.08 30.76 9.10
C LEU A 16 -19.70 30.21 8.72
N ALA A 17 -19.31 29.09 9.32
CA ALA A 17 -18.32 28.19 8.75
C ALA A 17 -18.59 26.76 9.23
N ARG A 18 -19.85 26.30 9.13
CA ARG A 18 -20.13 24.86 9.03
C ARG A 18 -20.00 24.48 7.55
N GLY A 19 -18.75 24.39 7.08
CA GLY A 19 -18.47 23.61 5.88
C GLY A 19 -18.76 22.15 6.22
N SER A 20 -19.92 21.64 5.81
CA SER A 20 -20.12 20.20 5.72
C SER A 20 -19.42 19.73 4.45
N GLU A 21 -18.11 19.57 4.50
CA GLU A 21 -17.44 18.70 3.54
C GLU A 21 -17.75 17.26 3.96
N VAL A 22 -18.90 16.75 3.52
CA VAL A 22 -19.03 15.30 3.29
C VAL A 22 -18.37 15.02 1.94
N GLY A 23 -17.08 15.38 1.85
CA GLY A 23 -16.17 14.67 0.97
C GLY A 23 -15.92 13.34 1.65
N ASN A 24 -16.04 12.24 0.92
CA ASN A 24 -15.55 10.96 1.40
C ASN A 24 -14.02 11.07 1.56
N SER A 25 -13.55 11.64 2.68
CA SER A 25 -12.14 11.84 2.98
C SER A 25 -11.50 10.46 3.05
N GLN A 26 -10.75 10.11 2.01
CA GLN A 26 -10.01 8.86 1.97
C GLN A 26 -9.09 8.81 3.18
N ALA A 27 -9.05 7.67 3.88
CA ALA A 27 -8.11 7.47 4.97
C ALA A 27 -6.68 7.39 4.41
N VAL A 28 -5.84 8.36 4.76
CA VAL A 28 -4.47 8.47 4.27
C VAL A 28 -3.49 8.08 5.38
N CYS A 29 -2.49 7.27 5.05
CA CYS A 29 -1.42 6.88 5.98
C CYS A 29 -0.06 7.09 5.35
N PRO A 30 0.99 7.37 6.15
CA PRO A 30 2.35 7.43 5.63
C PRO A 30 2.83 6.05 5.17
N GLY A 31 3.65 6.03 4.12
CA GLY A 31 4.44 4.86 3.75
C GLY A 31 5.77 4.80 4.49
N THR A 32 6.57 3.77 4.19
CA THR A 32 7.93 3.57 4.74
C THR A 32 9.00 3.68 3.65
N LEU A 33 10.28 3.72 4.06
CA LEU A 33 11.45 3.72 3.18
C LEU A 33 12.60 2.95 3.86
N ASN A 34 12.30 1.76 4.38
CA ASN A 34 13.25 0.90 5.06
C ASN A 34 13.89 -0.14 4.13
N GLY A 35 13.29 -0.40 2.97
CA GLY A 35 13.72 -1.44 2.04
C GLY A 35 13.69 -2.81 2.72
N LEU A 36 14.84 -3.49 2.79
CA LEU A 36 14.99 -4.79 3.47
C LEU A 36 15.47 -4.65 4.93
N SER A 37 15.63 -3.42 5.43
CA SER A 37 16.03 -3.19 6.81
C SER A 37 14.84 -3.41 7.74
N VAL A 38 15.02 -4.27 8.76
CA VAL A 38 13.98 -4.61 9.73
C VAL A 38 14.45 -4.31 11.15
N THR A 39 13.50 -3.94 12.00
CA THR A 39 13.75 -3.63 13.41
C THR A 39 12.93 -4.56 14.31
N GLY A 40 13.61 -5.38 15.11
CA GLY A 40 12.95 -6.39 15.93
C GLY A 40 12.63 -7.67 15.17
N ASP A 41 11.71 -8.46 15.74
CA ASP A 41 11.30 -9.76 15.21
C ASP A 41 10.02 -9.68 14.36
N ALA A 42 9.58 -10.82 13.83
CA ALA A 42 8.42 -10.90 12.95
C ALA A 42 7.10 -10.43 13.61
N GLU A 43 6.96 -10.60 14.93
CA GLU A 43 5.79 -10.11 15.67
C GLU A 43 5.82 -8.59 15.75
N ASN A 44 6.98 -7.99 16.06
CA ASN A 44 7.15 -6.54 16.04
C ASN A 44 6.89 -5.94 14.66
N GLN A 45 7.32 -6.63 13.59
CA GLN A 45 7.04 -6.21 12.22
C GLN A 45 5.53 -6.21 11.93
N TYR A 46 4.82 -7.29 12.31
CA TYR A 46 3.37 -7.35 12.17
C TYR A 46 2.65 -6.22 12.93
N GLN A 47 3.01 -5.97 14.19
CA GLN A 47 2.38 -4.92 15.00
C GLN A 47 2.63 -3.52 14.41
N THR A 48 3.82 -3.28 13.87
CA THR A 48 4.16 -2.02 13.18
C THR A 48 3.31 -1.85 11.92
N LEU A 49 3.19 -2.90 11.11
CA LEU A 49 2.40 -2.91 9.89
C LEU A 49 0.92 -2.65 10.18
N TYR A 50 0.37 -3.34 11.18
CA TYR A 50 -1.01 -3.17 11.64
C TYR A 50 -1.29 -1.73 12.07
N LYS A 51 -0.43 -1.18 12.94
CA LYS A 51 -0.57 0.20 13.45
C LYS A 51 -0.52 1.26 12.35
N LEU A 52 0.29 1.05 11.32
CA LEU A 52 0.44 2.01 10.22
C LEU A 52 -0.73 1.97 9.24
N TYR A 53 -1.26 0.78 8.95
CA TYR A 53 -2.15 0.58 7.81
C TYR A 53 -3.57 0.10 8.17
N GLU A 54 -3.91 -0.04 9.45
CA GLU A 54 -5.29 -0.32 9.86
C GLU A 54 -6.24 0.76 9.31
N ARG A 55 -7.22 0.33 8.50
CA ARG A 55 -8.21 1.19 7.80
C ARG A 55 -7.61 2.22 6.84
N CYS A 56 -6.41 1.95 6.33
CA CYS A 56 -5.78 2.81 5.33
C CYS A 56 -6.39 2.61 3.94
N GLU A 57 -6.75 3.70 3.25
CA GLU A 57 -7.15 3.67 1.83
C GLU A 57 -6.03 4.09 0.88
N VAL A 58 -5.21 5.08 1.29
CA VAL A 58 -4.14 5.64 0.46
C VAL A 58 -2.83 5.67 1.24
N VAL A 59 -1.82 4.96 0.73
CA VAL A 59 -0.46 4.99 1.28
C VAL A 59 0.33 6.10 0.59
N MET A 60 0.68 7.13 1.35
CA MET A 60 1.56 8.23 0.93
C MET A 60 3.01 7.83 1.14
N GLY A 61 3.57 7.12 0.16
CA GLY A 61 4.92 6.56 0.18
C GLY A 61 4.90 5.14 -0.33
N ASN A 62 5.80 4.31 0.22
CA ASN A 62 5.90 2.91 -0.17
C ASN A 62 5.15 2.01 0.81
N LEU A 63 4.59 0.93 0.30
CA LEU A 63 4.04 -0.17 1.11
C LEU A 63 5.11 -1.26 1.18
N GLU A 64 5.77 -1.39 2.32
CA GLU A 64 6.81 -2.39 2.55
C GLU A 64 6.30 -3.45 3.53
N ILE A 65 6.18 -4.69 3.06
CA ILE A 65 5.76 -5.86 3.83
C ILE A 65 6.95 -6.80 3.86
N VAL A 66 7.73 -6.72 4.93
CA VAL A 66 9.00 -7.42 5.06
C VAL A 66 9.06 -8.18 6.39
N LEU A 67 9.59 -9.40 6.38
CA LEU A 67 9.79 -10.23 7.57
C LEU A 67 8.52 -10.43 8.41
N THR A 68 7.38 -10.68 7.76
CA THR A 68 6.12 -10.95 8.44
C THR A 68 5.91 -12.47 8.61
N GLY A 69 5.54 -12.88 9.83
CA GLY A 69 5.39 -14.29 10.20
C GLY A 69 4.21 -15.00 9.55
N HIS A 70 4.25 -16.35 9.56
CA HIS A 70 3.28 -17.20 8.88
C HIS A 70 1.84 -17.12 9.42
N ASN A 71 1.65 -16.72 10.68
CA ASN A 71 0.33 -16.60 11.33
C ASN A 71 -0.29 -15.19 11.26
N ALA A 72 0.35 -14.25 10.56
CA ALA A 72 -0.11 -12.86 10.49
C ALA A 72 -1.48 -12.74 9.81
N ASP A 73 -2.43 -12.06 10.46
CA ASP A 73 -3.69 -11.67 9.85
C ASP A 73 -3.56 -10.31 9.16
N LEU A 74 -3.36 -10.36 7.84
CA LEU A 74 -3.18 -9.18 7.00
C LEU A 74 -4.50 -8.61 6.46
N SER A 75 -5.66 -9.02 7.00
CA SER A 75 -6.98 -8.57 6.52
C SER A 75 -7.17 -7.04 6.56
N PHE A 76 -6.49 -6.34 7.46
CA PHE A 76 -6.52 -4.87 7.53
C PHE A 76 -6.01 -4.18 6.26
N LEU A 77 -5.14 -4.85 5.48
CA LEU A 77 -4.64 -4.33 4.19
C LEU A 77 -5.73 -4.28 3.11
N GLN A 78 -6.88 -4.93 3.32
CA GLN A 78 -7.95 -4.97 2.34
C GLN A 78 -8.48 -3.58 1.96
N TRP A 79 -8.31 -2.58 2.83
CA TRP A 79 -8.80 -1.23 2.61
C TRP A 79 -7.94 -0.44 1.64
N ILE A 80 -6.69 -0.84 1.42
CA ILE A 80 -5.75 -0.10 0.59
C ILE A 80 -6.20 -0.14 -0.87
N ARG A 81 -6.32 1.04 -1.46
CA ARG A 81 -6.77 1.25 -2.85
C ARG A 81 -5.66 1.84 -3.71
N GLU A 82 -4.75 2.57 -3.08
CA GLU A 82 -3.69 3.30 -3.77
C GLU A 82 -2.40 3.31 -2.95
N VAL A 83 -1.29 3.11 -3.65
CA VAL A 83 0.07 3.32 -3.15
C VAL A 83 0.77 4.31 -4.07
N THR A 84 1.30 5.40 -3.54
CA THR A 84 1.92 6.45 -4.37
C THR A 84 3.35 6.09 -4.79
N GLY A 85 4.11 5.39 -3.95
CA GLY A 85 5.44 4.89 -4.25
C GLY A 85 5.42 3.49 -4.86
N TYR A 86 6.27 2.60 -4.32
CA TYR A 86 6.32 1.17 -4.68
C TYR A 86 5.67 0.26 -3.64
N VAL A 87 5.45 -0.99 -4.03
CA VAL A 87 5.06 -2.09 -3.13
C VAL A 87 6.20 -3.11 -3.06
N LEU A 88 6.71 -3.37 -1.86
CA LEU A 88 7.77 -4.35 -1.59
C LEU A 88 7.20 -5.48 -0.73
N VAL A 89 7.36 -6.73 -1.17
CA VAL A 89 6.93 -7.93 -0.44
C VAL A 89 8.11 -8.88 -0.35
N ALA A 90 8.80 -8.92 0.78
CA ALA A 90 10.05 -9.68 0.89
C ALA A 90 10.18 -10.48 2.19
N MET A 91 10.81 -11.65 2.13
CA MET A 91 11.18 -12.43 3.32
C MET A 91 10.00 -12.79 4.23
N ASN A 92 8.79 -12.94 3.66
CA ASN A 92 7.59 -13.26 4.42
C ASN A 92 7.27 -14.76 4.42
N GLU A 93 6.52 -15.20 5.43
CA GLU A 93 6.13 -16.60 5.58
C GLU A 93 4.61 -16.85 5.48
N PHE A 94 3.80 -15.79 5.42
CA PHE A 94 2.34 -15.91 5.27
C PHE A 94 1.96 -16.42 3.88
N SER A 95 0.82 -17.12 3.78
CA SER A 95 0.43 -17.81 2.54
C SER A 95 -0.22 -16.91 1.47
N THR A 96 -0.89 -15.84 1.88
CA THR A 96 -1.68 -14.99 0.99
C THR A 96 -1.51 -13.53 1.37
N LEU A 97 -1.25 -12.66 0.39
CA LEU A 97 -1.30 -11.21 0.55
C LEU A 97 -2.66 -10.66 0.09
N PRO A 98 -3.55 -10.21 1.00
CA PRO A 98 -4.90 -9.76 0.64
C PRO A 98 -4.93 -8.25 0.33
N LEU A 99 -4.70 -7.90 -0.94
CA LEU A 99 -4.87 -6.51 -1.45
C LEU A 99 -6.01 -6.43 -2.50
N PRO A 100 -7.22 -6.93 -2.21
CA PRO A 100 -8.29 -7.08 -3.19
C PRO A 100 -8.80 -5.75 -3.77
N ASN A 101 -8.62 -4.64 -3.05
CA ASN A 101 -9.06 -3.31 -3.44
C ASN A 101 -7.93 -2.43 -3.99
N LEU A 102 -6.67 -2.90 -4.00
CA LEU A 102 -5.57 -2.15 -4.55
C LEU A 102 -5.80 -1.98 -6.06
N ARG A 103 -5.90 -0.73 -6.50
CA ARG A 103 -6.21 -0.35 -7.89
C ARG A 103 -5.02 0.27 -8.61
N VAL A 104 -4.23 1.05 -7.89
CA VAL A 104 -3.15 1.85 -8.48
C VAL A 104 -1.91 1.78 -7.59
N VAL A 105 -0.78 1.49 -8.23
CA VAL A 105 0.56 1.76 -7.70
C VAL A 105 1.18 2.79 -8.64
N ARG A 106 1.40 4.02 -8.15
CA ARG A 106 1.78 5.13 -9.03
C ARG A 106 3.25 5.09 -9.44
N GLY A 107 4.12 4.50 -8.63
CA GLY A 107 5.55 4.43 -8.92
C GLY A 107 6.24 5.79 -8.94
N THR A 108 5.81 6.76 -8.12
CA THR A 108 6.54 8.04 -7.97
C THR A 108 7.94 7.83 -7.39
N GLN A 109 8.10 6.73 -6.64
CA GLN A 109 9.35 6.09 -6.28
C GLN A 109 9.25 4.62 -6.71
N VAL A 110 10.38 4.04 -7.13
CA VAL A 110 10.48 2.63 -7.54
C VAL A 110 11.60 1.93 -6.78
N TYR A 111 11.39 0.67 -6.43
CA TYR A 111 12.39 -0.17 -5.78
C TYR A 111 13.48 -0.56 -6.79
N ASP A 112 14.74 -0.60 -6.35
CA ASP A 112 15.93 -0.89 -7.19
C ASP A 112 16.02 -0.01 -8.45
N GLY A 113 15.45 1.20 -8.39
CA GLY A 113 15.43 2.15 -9.51
C GLY A 113 14.53 1.77 -10.69
N LYS A 114 13.77 0.67 -10.61
CA LYS A 114 12.97 0.19 -11.76
C LYS A 114 11.64 -0.49 -11.45
N PHE A 115 11.40 -0.98 -10.23
CA PHE A 115 10.20 -1.79 -9.94
C PHE A 115 9.15 -1.02 -9.12
N ALA A 116 7.92 -0.94 -9.63
CA ALA A 116 6.78 -0.41 -8.88
C ALA A 116 6.20 -1.46 -7.90
N ILE A 117 6.31 -2.75 -8.23
CA ILE A 117 6.00 -3.86 -7.34
C ILE A 117 7.20 -4.82 -7.38
N PHE A 118 7.75 -5.15 -6.22
CA PHE A 118 8.86 -6.09 -6.08
C PHE A 118 8.51 -7.14 -5.03
N VAL A 119 8.62 -8.41 -5.38
CA VAL A 119 8.26 -9.54 -4.51
C VAL A 119 9.42 -10.51 -4.56
N MET A 120 10.06 -10.88 -3.45
CA MET A 120 11.28 -11.70 -3.44
C MET A 120 11.41 -12.54 -2.14
N LEU A 121 12.01 -13.73 -2.19
CA LEU A 121 12.34 -14.56 -1.00
C LEU A 121 11.19 -14.78 0.01
N ASN A 122 9.93 -14.93 -0.43
CA ASN A 122 8.79 -15.11 0.48
C ASN A 122 8.55 -16.58 0.85
N TYR A 123 9.56 -17.22 1.44
CA TYR A 123 9.50 -18.60 1.93
C TYR A 123 10.47 -18.80 3.09
N ASN A 124 10.21 -19.84 3.90
CA ASN A 124 11.12 -20.28 4.94
C ASN A 124 11.73 -21.64 4.56
N THR A 125 13.06 -21.72 4.52
CA THR A 125 13.79 -22.94 4.12
C THR A 125 13.66 -24.10 5.09
N ASN A 126 13.28 -23.84 6.35
CA ASN A 126 13.14 -24.83 7.41
C ASN A 126 11.68 -25.29 7.62
N SER A 127 10.73 -24.78 6.82
CA SER A 127 9.31 -25.14 6.92
C SER A 127 8.62 -25.12 5.55
N SER A 128 7.33 -25.43 5.51
CA SER A 128 6.51 -25.31 4.30
C SER A 128 5.82 -23.95 4.15
N HIS A 129 6.15 -22.99 5.03
CA HIS A 129 5.59 -21.65 5.03
C HIS A 129 6.19 -20.83 3.88
N ALA A 130 5.32 -20.36 3.01
CA ALA A 130 5.67 -19.56 1.86
C ALA A 130 4.45 -18.78 1.41
N LEU A 131 4.69 -17.62 0.81
CA LEU A 131 3.69 -16.91 0.04
C LEU A 131 3.32 -17.79 -1.16
N ARG A 132 2.02 -17.92 -1.39
CA ARG A 132 1.42 -18.74 -2.45
C ARG A 132 0.47 -17.94 -3.31
N GLN A 133 -0.12 -16.87 -2.76
CA GLN A 133 -1.09 -16.08 -3.49
C GLN A 133 -0.94 -14.58 -3.27
N LEU A 134 -0.82 -13.85 -4.38
CA LEU A 134 -0.95 -12.40 -4.43
C LEU A 134 -2.36 -12.04 -4.91
N ARG A 135 -3.20 -11.47 -4.04
CA ARG A 135 -4.59 -11.09 -4.37
C ARG A 135 -4.68 -9.63 -4.79
N LEU A 136 -4.21 -9.33 -6.00
CA LEU A 136 -4.19 -8.00 -6.63
C LEU A 136 -5.34 -7.82 -7.64
N THR A 137 -6.53 -8.31 -7.29
CA THR A 137 -7.64 -8.52 -8.25
C THR A 137 -8.15 -7.25 -8.93
N GLN A 138 -8.03 -6.10 -8.28
CA GLN A 138 -8.46 -4.81 -8.82
C GLN A 138 -7.31 -3.95 -9.37
N LEU A 139 -6.07 -4.44 -9.33
CA LEU A 139 -4.92 -3.66 -9.78
C LEU A 139 -5.08 -3.34 -11.27
N THR A 140 -4.89 -2.08 -11.62
CA THR A 140 -4.94 -1.59 -13.01
C THR A 140 -3.60 -0.99 -13.36
N GLY A 141 -3.03 -1.40 -14.50
CA GLY A 141 -1.84 -0.79 -15.06
C GLY A 141 -2.25 0.50 -15.75
N GLN A 142 -2.34 1.61 -15.01
CA GLN A 142 -2.71 2.89 -15.61
C GLN A 142 -1.43 3.66 -15.94
N PHE A 143 -1.08 3.65 -17.23
CA PHE A 143 -0.11 4.59 -17.79
C PHE A 143 -0.68 6.01 -17.68
N PRO A 144 0.07 7.01 -17.18
CA PRO A 144 -0.28 8.38 -17.51
C PRO A 144 -0.24 8.48 -19.03
N MET A 145 -1.39 8.79 -19.66
CA MET A 145 -1.42 9.09 -21.08
C MET A 145 -0.52 10.31 -21.29
N VAL A 146 0.69 10.07 -21.79
CA VAL A 146 1.62 11.15 -22.13
C VAL A 146 1.02 11.87 -23.33
N PRO A 147 0.82 13.20 -23.29
CA PRO A 147 0.39 13.95 -24.47
C PRO A 147 1.33 13.65 -25.64
N SER A 148 0.76 13.28 -26.78
CA SER A 148 1.45 12.79 -27.98
C SER A 148 2.73 13.58 -28.29
N GLY A 149 3.89 12.94 -28.18
CA GLY A 149 5.17 13.57 -28.56
C GLY A 149 6.39 13.11 -27.77
N LEU A 150 6.18 12.49 -26.61
CA LEU A 150 7.21 11.71 -25.92
C LEU A 150 6.86 10.25 -26.10
N THR A 151 7.82 9.43 -26.54
CA THR A 151 7.67 7.98 -26.60
C THR A 151 7.08 7.50 -25.27
N PRO A 152 6.01 6.69 -25.26
CA PRO A 152 5.62 6.01 -24.04
C PRO A 152 6.88 5.31 -23.53
N GLN A 153 7.37 5.68 -22.35
CA GLN A 153 8.30 4.77 -21.69
C GLN A 153 7.52 3.46 -21.58
N PRO A 154 8.07 2.33 -22.06
CA PRO A 154 7.46 1.04 -21.77
C PRO A 154 7.24 1.03 -20.26
N ALA A 155 6.05 0.61 -19.80
CA ALA A 155 5.71 0.60 -18.38
C ALA A 155 6.94 0.10 -17.65
N GLN A 156 7.57 0.93 -16.82
CA GLN A 156 8.77 0.56 -16.08
C GLN A 156 8.49 -0.82 -15.49
N ASP A 157 9.18 -1.80 -16.03
CA ASP A 157 8.60 -3.14 -16.24
C ASP A 157 8.04 -3.75 -14.94
N TRP A 158 6.79 -4.21 -15.00
CA TRP A 158 6.10 -4.89 -13.90
C TRP A 158 6.64 -6.32 -13.74
N TYR A 159 7.89 -6.43 -13.30
CA TYR A 159 8.48 -7.73 -12.95
C TYR A 159 8.19 -8.03 -11.48
N LEU A 160 7.40 -9.08 -11.23
CA LEU A 160 7.44 -9.79 -9.95
C LEU A 160 8.68 -10.70 -9.99
N LEU A 161 9.62 -10.52 -9.06
CA LEU A 161 10.88 -11.26 -9.01
C LEU A 161 10.83 -12.40 -7.98
N ASP A 162 10.09 -13.45 -8.29
CA ASP A 162 9.98 -14.61 -7.41
C ASP A 162 11.15 -15.59 -7.62
N ASP A 163 11.83 -16.00 -6.55
CA ASP A 163 12.90 -17.00 -6.59
C ASP A 163 12.39 -18.41 -7.00
N ASP A 164 11.09 -18.71 -6.87
CA ASP A 164 10.49 -19.95 -7.41
C ASP A 164 9.06 -19.72 -7.99
N PRO A 165 8.94 -19.36 -9.28
CA PRO A 165 7.64 -19.03 -9.91
C PRO A 165 6.63 -20.19 -9.96
N ARG A 166 7.00 -21.40 -9.50
CA ARG A 166 6.07 -22.53 -9.39
C ARG A 166 5.20 -22.48 -8.14
N LEU A 167 5.56 -21.65 -7.15
CA LEU A 167 4.86 -21.57 -5.87
C LEU A 167 3.90 -20.38 -5.77
N LEU A 168 4.15 -19.29 -6.50
CA LEU A 168 3.30 -18.10 -6.50
C LEU A 168 2.22 -18.12 -7.57
N THR A 169 0.97 -18.11 -7.11
CA THR A 169 -0.21 -17.79 -7.91
C THR A 169 -0.49 -16.30 -7.84
N LEU A 170 -0.35 -15.60 -8.95
CA LEU A 170 -0.81 -14.22 -9.08
C LEU A 170 -2.28 -14.18 -9.48
N SER A 171 -3.10 -13.48 -8.70
CA SER A 171 -4.45 -13.10 -9.09
C SER A 171 -4.51 -11.60 -9.31
N ALA A 172 -4.30 -11.16 -10.55
CA ALA A 172 -4.36 -9.76 -10.98
C ALA A 172 -5.40 -9.57 -12.09
N SER A 173 -5.82 -8.33 -12.32
CA SER A 173 -6.68 -7.98 -13.46
C SER A 173 -5.97 -8.29 -14.78
N SER A 174 -6.71 -8.79 -15.78
CA SER A 174 -6.21 -9.14 -17.12
C SER A 174 -5.59 -7.98 -17.91
N LYS A 175 -5.69 -6.75 -17.40
CA LYS A 175 -5.15 -5.53 -17.99
C LYS A 175 -3.77 -5.13 -17.43
N VAL A 176 -3.22 -5.87 -16.47
CA VAL A 176 -1.88 -5.61 -15.94
C VAL A 176 -0.90 -6.62 -16.56
N PRO A 177 0.12 -6.16 -17.31
CA PRO A 177 1.16 -7.05 -17.80
C PRO A 177 2.11 -7.41 -16.64
N VAL A 178 1.66 -8.22 -15.69
CA VAL A 178 2.53 -8.70 -14.61
C VAL A 178 3.29 -9.91 -15.11
N THR A 179 4.60 -9.79 -15.22
CA THR A 179 5.47 -10.90 -15.62
C THR A 179 6.15 -11.44 -14.36
N LEU A 180 5.94 -12.72 -14.04
CA LEU A 180 6.79 -13.40 -13.07
C LEU A 180 8.12 -13.73 -13.75
N ALA A 181 9.20 -13.17 -13.23
CA ALA A 181 10.56 -13.52 -13.64
C ALA A 181 11.22 -14.30 -12.50
N ALA A 182 11.79 -15.46 -12.82
CA ALA A 182 12.68 -16.17 -11.92
C ALA A 182 14.03 -15.45 -11.86
N VAL A 183 14.65 -15.39 -10.68
CA VAL A 183 16.06 -14.98 -10.50
C VAL A 183 16.99 -16.11 -10.92
#